data_AF-A0A7C2UEV2-F1
#
_entry.id   AF-A0A7C2UEV2-F1
#
_cell.length_a   1.000
_cell.length_b   1.000
_cell.length_c   1.000
_cell.angle_alpha   90.00
_cell.angle_beta   90.00
_cell.angle_gamma   90.00
#
_symmetry.space_group_name_H-M   'P 1'
#
loop_
_entity.id
_entity.type
_entity.pdbx_description
1 polymer ?
#
loop_
_entity_poly.entity_id
_entity_poly.type
_entity_poly.pdbx_seq_one_letter_code
_entity_poly.pdbx_strand_id
1 'polypeptide(L)'
;MARYLTMHTLACLTRQGAEQLVARLRAAQEVTARRVLVNMVEGKMVVEFEAADRERLEKWLAATGFHADWILRVEYEADSGKLVSV
;
A
#
# COMPACT_ATOMS: atom_id res chain seq x y z
N MET A 1 5.05 -7.16 11.97
CA MET A 1 4.45 -5.80 12.06
C MET A 1 3.02 -5.89 11.55
N ALA A 2 2.16 -4.94 11.90
CA ALA A 2 0.80 -4.95 11.39
C ALA A 2 0.79 -4.70 9.87
N ARG A 3 0.18 -5.61 9.12
CA ARG A 3 -0.10 -5.49 7.69
C ARG A 3 -1.41 -4.75 7.40
N TYR A 4 -1.37 -3.90 6.40
CA TYR A 4 -2.49 -3.12 5.92
C TYR A 4 -2.54 -3.13 4.39
N LEU A 5 -3.72 -3.34 3.82
CA LEU A 5 -3.97 -3.10 2.41
C LEU A 5 -4.58 -1.71 2.23
N THR A 6 -4.09 -0.99 1.23
CA THR A 6 -4.61 0.33 0.85
C THR A 6 -4.91 0.35 -0.64
N MET A 7 -5.91 1.13 -1.02
CA MET A 7 -6.19 1.44 -2.43
C MET A 7 -6.04 2.93 -2.67
N HIS A 8 -5.47 3.29 -3.82
CA HIS A 8 -5.18 4.65 -4.22
C HIS A 8 -5.65 4.88 -5.65
N THR A 9 -6.10 6.10 -5.93
CA THR A 9 -6.38 6.58 -7.29
C THR A 9 -5.14 7.25 -7.89
N LEU A 10 -4.75 6.87 -9.10
CA LEU A 10 -3.52 7.30 -9.78
C LEU A 10 -3.67 8.47 -10.77
N ALA A 11 -4.79 9.19 -10.77
CA ALA A 11 -5.00 10.46 -11.49
C ALA A 11 -4.27 10.59 -12.86
N CYS A 12 -4.53 9.67 -13.80
CA CYS A 12 -3.96 9.68 -15.15
C CYS A 12 -2.42 9.60 -15.23
N LEU A 13 -1.74 9.05 -14.22
CA LEU A 13 -0.31 8.80 -14.26
C LEU A 13 0.08 7.96 -15.49
N THR A 14 1.22 8.30 -16.10
CA THR A 14 1.86 7.42 -17.08
C THR A 14 2.48 6.22 -16.38
N ARG A 15 2.80 5.16 -17.14
CA ARG A 15 3.53 4.00 -16.58
C ARG A 15 4.84 4.42 -15.91
N GLN A 16 5.60 5.32 -16.53
CA GLN A 16 6.84 5.85 -15.96
C GLN A 16 6.59 6.60 -14.65
N GLY A 17 5.53 7.41 -14.58
CA GLY A 17 5.11 8.09 -13.35
C GLY A 17 4.75 7.11 -12.24
N ALA A 18 4.05 6.01 -12.58
CA ALA A 18 3.76 4.94 -11.64
C ALA A 18 5.04 4.22 -11.17
N GLU A 19 6.02 3.98 -12.05
CA GLU A 19 7.30 3.37 -11.67
C GLU A 19 8.08 4.26 -10.68
N GLN A 20 8.13 5.58 -10.90
CA GLN A 20 8.71 6.53 -9.95
C GLN A 20 7.97 6.54 -8.60
N LEU A 21 6.64 6.44 -8.63
CA LEU A 21 5.82 6.35 -7.43
C LEU A 21 6.15 5.10 -6.62
N VAL A 22 6.25 3.95 -7.28
CA VAL A 22 6.62 2.67 -6.65
C VAL A 22 8.03 2.75 -6.04
N ALA A 23 8.99 3.37 -6.74
CA ALA A 23 10.34 3.55 -6.21
C ALA A 23 10.33 4.37 -4.91
N ARG A 24 9.53 5.44 -4.83
CA ARG A 24 9.35 6.24 -3.61
C ARG A 24 8.72 5.43 -2.47
N LEU A 25 7.70 4.63 -2.76
CA LEU A 25 7.06 3.76 -1.77
C LEU A 25 8.03 2.71 -1.21
N ARG A 26 8.87 2.13 -2.07
CA ARG A 26 9.88 1.13 -1.69
C ARG A 26 11.04 1.72 -0.89
N ALA A 27 11.35 3.00 -1.08
CA ALA A 27 12.41 3.70 -0.36
C ALA A 27 11.96 4.24 1.01
N ALA A 28 10.67 4.09 1.37
CA ALA A 28 10.15 4.51 2.67
C ALA A 28 10.84 3.76 3.81
N GLN A 29 11.19 4.48 4.89
CA GLN A 29 11.83 3.90 6.08
C GLN A 29 10.87 3.72 7.25
N GLU A 30 9.79 4.51 7.30
CA GLU A 30 8.82 4.49 8.40
C GLU A 30 7.76 3.41 8.27
N VAL A 31 7.48 2.99 7.04
CA VAL A 31 6.58 1.88 6.69
C VAL A 31 7.26 1.05 5.61
N THR A 32 6.90 -0.23 5.51
CA THR A 32 7.44 -1.11 4.47
C THR A 32 6.36 -1.46 3.46
N ALA A 33 6.48 -1.00 2.21
CA ALA A 33 5.63 -1.50 1.13
C ALA A 33 6.10 -2.91 0.74
N ARG A 34 5.33 -3.96 1.05
CA ARG A 34 5.65 -5.36 0.69
C ARG A 34 5.29 -5.66 -0.76
N ARG A 35 4.10 -5.26 -1.16
CA ARG A 35 3.54 -5.53 -2.49
C ARG A 35 2.88 -4.28 -3.02
N VAL A 36 3.14 -3.99 -4.30
CA VAL A 36 2.50 -2.89 -5.02
C VAL A 36 1.93 -3.45 -6.30
N LEU A 37 0.63 -3.24 -6.52
CA LEU A 37 -0.11 -3.68 -7.70
C LEU A 37 -0.71 -2.44 -8.35
N VAL A 38 -0.59 -2.33 -9.67
CA VAL A 38 -1.07 -1.17 -10.42
C VAL A 38 -1.97 -1.63 -11.56
N ASN A 39 -3.17 -1.06 -11.64
CA ASN A 39 -4.06 -1.13 -12.77
C ASN A 39 -4.04 0.22 -13.50
N MET A 40 -3.34 0.29 -14.64
CA MET A 40 -3.24 1.52 -15.44
C MET A 40 -4.52 1.84 -16.21
N VAL A 41 -5.37 0.84 -16.48
CA VAL A 41 -6.64 1.02 -17.23
C VAL A 41 -7.65 1.78 -16.36
N GLU A 42 -7.79 1.37 -15.10
CA GLU A 42 -8.70 2.02 -14.14
C GLU A 42 -8.02 3.13 -13.33
N GLY A 43 -6.70 3.29 -13.48
CA GLY A 43 -5.93 4.25 -12.70
C GLY A 43 -5.97 3.95 -11.21
N LYS A 44 -5.80 2.69 -10.82
CA LYS A 44 -5.83 2.24 -9.42
C LYS A 44 -4.50 1.61 -9.00
N MET A 45 -4.15 1.79 -7.74
CA MET A 45 -3.01 1.12 -7.12
C MET A 45 -3.43 0.51 -5.80
N VAL A 46 -3.04 -0.74 -5.58
CA VAL A 46 -3.20 -1.43 -4.29
C VAL A 46 -1.83 -1.68 -3.70
N VAL A 47 -1.65 -1.32 -2.44
CA VAL A 47 -0.38 -1.50 -1.73
C VAL A 47 -0.63 -2.27 -0.44
N GLU A 48 0.22 -3.26 -0.19
CA GLU A 48 0.32 -3.92 1.10
C GLU A 48 1.49 -3.30 1.87
N PHE A 49 1.16 -2.62 2.98
CA PHE A 49 2.12 -1.99 3.87
C PHE A 49 2.28 -2.79 5.16
N GLU A 50 3.49 -2.78 5.71
CA GLU A 50 3.72 -3.03 7.13
C GLU A 50 3.95 -1.72 7.86
N ALA A 51 3.30 -1.58 9.01
CA ALA A 51 3.51 -0.47 9.94
C ALA A 51 3.41 -0.98 11.39
N ALA A 52 3.85 -0.15 12.34
CA ALA A 52 3.68 -0.45 13.77
C ALA A 52 2.18 -0.55 14.14
N ASP A 53 1.39 0.39 13.64
CA ASP A 53 -0.06 0.48 13.83
C ASP A 53 -0.70 1.30 12.70
N ARG A 54 -2.03 1.42 12.77
CA ARG A 54 -2.84 2.12 11.76
C ARG A 54 -2.57 3.62 11.75
N GLU A 55 -2.43 4.22 12.94
CA GLU A 55 -2.23 5.66 13.08
C GLU A 55 -0.90 6.08 12.44
N ARG A 56 0.16 5.28 12.60
CA ARG A 56 1.45 5.54 11.98
C ARG A 56 1.37 5.48 10.45
N LEU A 57 0.66 4.50 9.91
CA LEU A 57 0.44 4.40 8.47
C LEU A 57 -0.35 5.60 7.94
N GLU A 58 -1.45 5.96 8.58
CA GLU A 58 -2.30 7.10 8.17
C GLU A 58 -1.53 8.42 8.21
N LYS A 59 -0.76 8.67 9.28
CA LYS A 59 0.10 9.85 9.39
C LYS A 59 1.15 9.91 8.29
N TRP A 60 1.80 8.78 8.01
CA TRP A 60 2.82 8.71 6.97
C TRP A 60 2.23 8.95 5.57
N LEU A 61 1.08 8.33 5.26
CA LEU A 61 0.35 8.54 4.00
C LEU A 61 -0.03 10.01 3.81
N ALA A 62 -0.58 10.64 4.86
CA ALA A 62 -0.94 12.06 4.83
C ALA A 62 0.29 12.96 4.61
N ALA A 63 1.39 12.72 5.31
CA ALA A 63 2.63 13.51 5.21
C ALA A 63 3.30 13.40 3.83
N THR A 64 3.12 12.28 3.13
CA THR A 64 3.72 12.00 1.82
C THR A 64 2.81 12.34 0.64
N GLY A 65 1.60 12.85 0.92
CA GLY A 65 0.59 13.21 -0.09
C GLY A 65 -0.10 12.02 -0.74
N PHE A 66 0.01 10.83 -0.15
CA PHE A 66 -0.70 9.64 -0.61
C PHE A 66 -2.09 9.59 0.03
N HIS A 67 -3.11 9.83 -0.77
CA HIS A 67 -4.49 9.62 -0.34
C HIS A 67 -4.89 8.16 -0.55
N ALA A 68 -5.31 7.47 0.51
CA ALA A 68 -5.90 6.14 0.41
C ALA A 68 -7.44 6.27 0.35
N ASP A 69 -8.05 5.68 -0.67
CA ASP A 69 -9.51 5.56 -0.80
C ASP A 69 -10.07 4.73 0.36
N TRP A 70 -9.33 3.70 0.79
CA TRP A 70 -9.59 2.91 1.99
C TRP A 70 -8.31 2.26 2.54
N ILE A 71 -8.38 1.87 3.81
CA ILE A 71 -7.33 1.14 4.52
C ILE A 71 -7.97 -0.04 5.25
N LEU A 72 -7.45 -1.24 5.00
CA LEU A 72 -7.91 -2.49 5.60
C LEU A 72 -6.77 -3.13 6.40
N ARG A 73 -6.98 -3.42 7.69
CA ARG A 73 -6.07 -4.27 8.47
C ARG A 73 -6.16 -5.70 7.94
N VAL A 74 -5.02 -6.29 7.62
CA VAL A 74 -4.95 -7.72 7.30
C VAL A 74 -4.61 -8.46 8.59
N GLU A 75 -5.55 -9.28 9.06
CA GLU A 75 -5.36 -10.11 10.27
C GLU A 75 -4.91 -11.53 9.92
N TYR A 76 -5.37 -12.04 8.78
CA TYR A 76 -5.06 -13.38 8.29
C TYR A 76 -4.76 -13.36 6.78
N GLU A 77 -3.89 -14.26 6.34
CA GLU A 77 -3.69 -14.60 4.93
C GLU A 77 -3.90 -16.09 4.69
N ALA A 78 -4.21 -16.47 3.45
CA ALA A 78 -4.31 -17.87 3.07
C ALA A 78 -2.91 -18.42 2.75
N ASP A 79 -2.48 -19.43 3.50
CA ASP A 79 -1.29 -20.22 3.23
C ASP A 79 -1.68 -21.70 3.18
N SER A 80 -1.37 -22.36 2.06
CA SER A 80 -1.57 -23.81 1.88
C SER A 80 -2.99 -24.28 2.23
N GLY A 81 -4.01 -23.48 1.87
CA GLY A 81 -5.42 -23.77 2.13
C GLY A 81 -5.91 -23.49 3.56
N LYS A 82 -5.08 -22.88 4.41
CA LYS A 82 -5.42 -22.50 5.79
C LYS A 82 -5.27 -20.99 5.98
N LEU A 83 -6.03 -20.42 6.91
CA LEU A 83 -5.84 -19.04 7.34
C LEU A 83 -4.74 -19.00 8.40
N VAL A 84 -3.71 -18.20 8.17
CA VAL A 84 -2.61 -17.95 9.09
C VAL A 84 -2.57 -16.48 9.46
N SER A 85 -2.24 -16.15 10.70
CA SER A 85 -2.16 -14.77 11.16
C SER A 85 -0.95 -14.04 10.56
N VAL A 86 -1.09 -12.74 10.29
CA VAL A 86 -0.04 -11.92 9.65
C VAL A 86 0.48 -10.73 10.45
#